data_AF-A0A0D7QDU2-F1
#
_entry.id   AF-A0A0D7QDU2-F1
#
_cell.length_a   1.000
_cell.length_b   1.000
_cell.length_c   1.000
_cell.angle_alpha   90.00
_cell.angle_beta   90.00
_cell.angle_gamma   90.00
#
_symmetry.space_group_name_H-M   'P 1'
#
loop_
_entity.id
_entity.type
_entity.pdbx_description
1 polymer ?
#
loop_
_entity_poly.entity_id
_entity_poly.type
_entity_poly.pdbx_seq_one_letter_code
_entity_poly.pdbx_strand_id
1 'polypeptide(L)'
;MITVETAFTTEILENGDLLVGPCRSPKQMLQAQVYDSHASIHDDATAKKLGFQGGTIEGPTHFSQFAPLCERIWGRAWFMTGCLSAHYRNPVFEGEEVQAQIEKPKPGQTACAIGMIKRDGTEILRGTASIDGDGTETALSHRLGELKPLTDPVILADIKVGMKTPRQAIKMDFDQNMGDLYPFSLADKLKVITEPTNYYSQEYNPWGRAIIPMEMLSVLFQYRAREDRLPVRGPAVRLFADQEIRLLRGPLFPGETYWAEREVVALSGSKRTESMWVRTTVLDADNTVVATMLLNGASMKQSYANYDSEYKALYG
;
A
#
# COMPACT_ATOMS: atom_id res chain seq x y z
N MET A 1 -2.06 10.23 -36.55
CA MET A 1 -2.53 9.58 -35.32
C MET A 1 -1.33 8.88 -34.72
N ILE A 2 -0.84 9.34 -33.57
CA ILE A 2 0.18 8.61 -32.83
C ILE A 2 -0.56 7.44 -32.18
N THR A 3 -0.30 6.22 -32.64
CA THR A 3 -0.72 5.00 -31.95
C THR A 3 -0.07 5.03 -30.59
N VAL A 4 -0.85 5.26 -29.55
CA VAL A 4 -0.34 5.18 -28.18
C VAL A 4 -0.11 3.70 -27.90
N GLU A 5 1.15 3.29 -27.76
CA GLU A 5 1.51 1.94 -27.33
C GLU A 5 0.84 1.64 -25.98
N THR A 6 0.41 0.38 -25.82
CA THR A 6 -0.08 -0.16 -24.54
C THR A 6 0.98 0.04 -23.46
N ALA A 7 0.55 0.41 -22.25
CA ALA A 7 1.46 0.70 -21.15
C ALA A 7 2.30 -0.53 -20.82
N PHE A 8 1.72 -1.72 -20.86
CA PHE A 8 2.41 -2.96 -20.54
C PHE A 8 2.42 -3.93 -21.73
N THR A 9 3.50 -4.70 -21.83
CA THR A 9 3.63 -5.85 -22.74
C THR A 9 3.44 -7.18 -22.00
N THR A 10 2.98 -7.12 -20.75
CA THR A 10 2.78 -8.28 -19.88
C THR A 10 1.77 -9.26 -20.51
N GLU A 11 2.16 -10.54 -20.57
CA GLU A 11 1.27 -11.62 -21.01
C GLU A 11 0.17 -11.83 -19.95
N ILE A 12 -1.08 -11.71 -20.37
CA ILE A 12 -2.26 -11.88 -19.49
C ILE A 12 -3.07 -13.04 -20.04
N LEU A 13 -3.27 -14.06 -19.20
CA LEU A 13 -4.07 -15.22 -19.51
C LEU A 13 -5.52 -14.98 -19.16
N GLU A 14 -6.42 -15.44 -20.01
CA GLU A 14 -7.85 -15.52 -19.68
C GLU A 14 -8.16 -16.89 -19.11
N ASN A 15 -8.73 -16.94 -17.91
CA ASN A 15 -9.12 -18.18 -17.24
C ASN A 15 -10.55 -18.04 -16.72
N GLY A 16 -11.53 -18.49 -17.52
CA GLY A 16 -12.95 -18.27 -17.23
C GLY A 16 -13.26 -16.78 -17.09
N ASP A 17 -13.77 -16.40 -15.93
CA ASP A 17 -14.12 -15.02 -15.58
C ASP A 17 -12.94 -14.20 -15.03
N LEU A 18 -11.71 -14.75 -15.03
CA LEU A 18 -10.51 -14.07 -14.54
C LEU A 18 -9.58 -13.65 -15.67
N LEU A 19 -8.91 -12.51 -15.47
CA LEU A 19 -7.65 -12.16 -16.10
C LEU A 19 -6.52 -12.44 -15.12
N VAL A 20 -5.51 -13.18 -15.56
CA VAL A 20 -4.45 -13.72 -14.71
C VAL A 20 -3.09 -13.27 -15.26
N GLY A 21 -2.30 -12.60 -14.43
CA GLY A 21 -0.94 -12.20 -14.77
C GLY A 21 0.05 -13.37 -14.69
N PRO A 22 1.30 -13.19 -15.11
CA PRO A 22 2.33 -14.20 -14.90
C PRO A 22 2.65 -14.36 -13.41
N CYS A 23 3.24 -15.49 -13.04
CA CYS A 23 3.91 -15.60 -11.75
C CYS A 23 5.15 -14.69 -11.78
N ARG A 24 5.33 -13.84 -10.75
CA ARG A 24 6.55 -13.06 -10.57
C ARG A 24 7.12 -13.27 -9.17
N SER A 25 8.41 -12.97 -9.02
CA SER A 25 9.10 -12.89 -7.74
C SER A 25 9.41 -11.42 -7.42
N PRO A 26 8.52 -10.71 -6.71
CA PRO A 26 8.78 -9.32 -6.32
C PRO A 26 10.05 -9.21 -5.47
N LYS A 27 10.71 -8.06 -5.51
CA LYS A 27 11.99 -7.83 -4.83
C LYS A 27 11.83 -7.11 -3.50
N GLN A 28 12.46 -7.65 -2.47
CA GLN A 28 12.63 -7.02 -1.18
C GLN A 28 13.62 -5.84 -1.28
N MET A 29 13.21 -4.66 -0.81
CA MET A 29 14.05 -3.46 -0.75
C MET A 29 14.11 -2.81 0.63
N LEU A 30 13.46 -3.41 1.63
CA LEU A 30 13.34 -2.88 2.99
C LEU A 30 14.21 -3.60 4.01
N GLN A 31 15.20 -4.39 3.58
CA GLN A 31 16.12 -5.08 4.51
C GLN A 31 16.83 -4.10 5.46
N ALA A 32 17.19 -2.91 4.96
CA ALA A 32 17.82 -1.85 5.73
C ALA A 32 16.80 -0.85 6.35
N GLN A 33 15.49 -1.12 6.25
CA GLN A 33 14.47 -0.24 6.82
C GLN A 33 14.62 -0.22 8.34
N VAL A 34 14.79 0.98 8.88
CA VAL A 34 14.80 1.21 10.32
C VAL A 34 13.43 1.76 10.70
N TYR A 35 12.86 1.24 11.78
CA TYR A 35 11.55 1.61 12.33
C TYR A 35 11.70 1.99 13.81
N ASP A 36 11.38 3.21 14.24
CA ASP A 36 11.57 3.69 15.64
C ASP A 36 12.91 3.25 16.28
N SER A 37 14.01 3.40 15.54
CA SER A 37 15.38 2.97 15.91
C SER A 37 15.54 1.45 16.18
N HIS A 38 14.59 0.64 15.75
CA HIS A 38 14.63 -0.83 15.73
C HIS A 38 14.51 -1.39 14.31
N ALA A 39 14.89 -2.65 14.14
CA ALA A 39 14.75 -3.34 12.86
C ALA A 39 13.27 -3.63 12.55
N SER A 40 12.88 -3.50 11.29
CA SER A 40 11.49 -3.69 10.84
C SER A 40 11.10 -5.16 10.70
N ILE A 41 9.85 -5.44 10.36
CA ILE A 41 9.39 -6.80 9.98
C ILE A 41 10.01 -7.30 8.66
N HIS A 42 10.70 -6.44 7.93
CA HIS A 42 11.44 -6.76 6.71
C HIS A 42 12.88 -7.23 7.01
N ASP A 43 13.34 -7.12 8.27
CA ASP A 43 14.57 -7.74 8.75
C ASP A 43 14.35 -9.21 9.14
N ASP A 44 15.25 -10.09 8.70
CA ASP A 44 15.15 -11.54 8.88
C ASP A 44 15.17 -11.96 10.35
N ALA A 45 16.07 -11.37 11.14
CA ALA A 45 16.23 -11.74 12.54
C ALA A 45 15.02 -11.30 13.37
N THR A 46 14.49 -10.11 13.08
CA THR A 46 13.28 -9.56 13.71
C THR A 46 12.05 -10.38 13.34
N ALA A 47 11.87 -10.70 12.06
CA ALA A 47 10.73 -11.48 11.59
C ALA A 47 10.71 -12.89 12.20
N LYS A 48 11.87 -13.57 12.25
CA LYS A 48 11.99 -14.91 12.87
C LYS A 48 11.62 -14.92 14.36
N LYS A 49 11.99 -13.88 15.13
CA LYS A 49 11.59 -13.74 16.54
C LYS A 49 10.07 -13.63 16.72
N LEU A 50 9.36 -13.14 15.72
CA LEU A 50 7.90 -13.01 15.69
C LEU A 50 7.20 -14.21 15.02
N GLY A 51 7.94 -15.26 14.67
CA GLY A 51 7.41 -16.50 14.10
C GLY A 51 7.24 -16.50 12.58
N PHE A 52 7.84 -15.54 11.86
CA PHE A 52 7.87 -15.53 10.40
C PHE A 52 9.08 -16.33 9.86
N GLN A 53 9.03 -16.75 8.59
CA GLN A 53 10.12 -17.51 7.96
C GLN A 53 11.35 -16.63 7.66
N GLY A 54 11.14 -15.34 7.39
CA GLY A 54 12.16 -14.33 7.11
C GLY A 54 11.54 -12.94 6.99
N GLY A 55 12.32 -11.97 6.52
CA GLY A 55 11.88 -10.61 6.24
C GLY A 55 10.77 -10.58 5.20
N THR A 56 9.60 -10.07 5.57
CA THR A 56 8.43 -10.05 4.68
C THR A 56 8.60 -9.01 3.58
N ILE A 57 8.20 -9.26 2.34
CA ILE A 57 8.11 -8.24 1.28
C ILE A 57 7.02 -7.23 1.66
N GLU A 58 7.27 -5.95 1.37
CA GLU A 58 6.28 -4.89 1.62
C GLU A 58 4.99 -5.11 0.82
N GLY A 59 3.84 -5.00 1.49
CA GLY A 59 2.52 -5.17 0.90
C GLY A 59 2.31 -4.42 -0.43
N PRO A 60 2.50 -3.09 -0.49
CA PRO A 60 2.36 -2.33 -1.74
C PRO A 60 3.30 -2.76 -2.87
N THR A 61 4.40 -3.48 -2.63
CA THR A 61 5.21 -4.04 -3.73
C THR A 61 4.40 -4.99 -4.61
N HIS A 62 3.41 -5.68 -4.03
CA HIS A 62 2.49 -6.54 -4.78
C HIS A 62 1.55 -5.77 -5.72
N PHE A 63 1.33 -4.47 -5.49
CA PHE A 63 0.42 -3.65 -6.30
C PHE A 63 0.91 -3.49 -7.74
N SER A 64 2.23 -3.61 -7.97
CA SER A 64 2.82 -3.56 -9.31
C SER A 64 2.20 -4.60 -10.25
N GLN A 65 1.86 -5.81 -9.79
CA GLN A 65 1.31 -6.87 -10.64
C GLN A 65 -0.13 -6.65 -11.06
N PHE A 66 -0.88 -5.78 -10.39
CA PHE A 66 -2.24 -5.42 -10.79
C PHE A 66 -2.27 -4.35 -11.87
N ALA A 67 -1.21 -3.55 -12.02
CA ALA A 67 -1.16 -2.48 -13.01
C ALA A 67 -1.42 -2.93 -14.47
N PRO A 68 -0.76 -3.99 -15.00
CA PRO A 68 -1.07 -4.48 -16.35
C PRO A 68 -2.48 -5.04 -16.48
N LEU A 69 -2.99 -5.70 -15.43
CA LEU A 69 -4.35 -6.23 -15.41
C LEU A 69 -5.40 -5.11 -15.46
N CYS A 70 -5.19 -4.05 -14.69
CA CYS A 70 -6.09 -2.91 -14.66
C CYS A 70 -6.00 -2.05 -15.93
N GLU A 71 -4.79 -1.91 -16.52
CA GLU A 71 -4.61 -1.28 -17.82
C GLU A 71 -5.29 -2.07 -18.94
N ARG A 72 -5.24 -3.40 -18.91
CA ARG A 72 -5.97 -4.25 -19.87
C ARG A 72 -7.48 -4.01 -19.82
N ILE A 73 -8.03 -3.75 -18.63
CA ILE A 73 -9.47 -3.56 -18.44
C ILE A 73 -9.89 -2.12 -18.75
N TRP A 74 -9.21 -1.13 -18.17
CA TRP A 74 -9.65 0.27 -18.15
C TRP A 74 -8.73 1.22 -18.94
N GLY A 75 -7.65 0.70 -19.53
CA GLY A 75 -6.69 1.48 -20.30
C GLY A 75 -6.12 2.65 -19.49
N ARG A 76 -6.08 3.81 -20.13
CA ARG A 76 -5.54 5.05 -19.55
C ARG A 76 -6.29 5.50 -18.28
N ALA A 77 -7.57 5.17 -18.13
CA ALA A 77 -8.37 5.59 -16.97
C ALA A 77 -7.79 5.05 -15.65
N TRP A 78 -7.19 3.85 -15.68
CA TRP A 78 -6.51 3.27 -14.51
C TRP A 78 -5.47 4.22 -13.89
N PHE A 79 -4.67 4.90 -14.69
CA PHE A 79 -3.63 5.79 -14.19
C PHE A 79 -4.16 7.17 -13.77
N MET A 80 -5.40 7.50 -14.11
CA MET A 80 -6.01 8.79 -13.80
C MET A 80 -6.89 8.71 -12.56
N THR A 81 -7.71 7.67 -12.45
CA THR A 81 -8.75 7.54 -11.42
C THR A 81 -8.79 6.13 -10.80
N GLY A 82 -7.74 5.35 -11.01
CA GLY A 82 -7.60 4.01 -10.47
C GLY A 82 -7.58 3.98 -8.96
N CYS A 83 -8.21 2.95 -8.40
CA CYS A 83 -8.21 2.64 -6.98
C CYS A 83 -7.91 1.16 -6.79
N LEU A 84 -6.90 0.85 -5.97
CA LEU A 84 -6.58 -0.50 -5.52
C LEU A 84 -6.80 -0.58 -4.01
N SER A 85 -7.63 -1.52 -3.56
CA SER A 85 -8.04 -1.69 -2.17
C SER A 85 -7.83 -3.14 -1.76
N ALA A 86 -6.87 -3.41 -0.90
CA ALA A 86 -6.45 -4.78 -0.57
C ALA A 86 -6.37 -5.04 0.94
N HIS A 87 -6.82 -6.23 1.33
CA HIS A 87 -6.56 -6.85 2.63
C HIS A 87 -5.48 -7.92 2.48
N TYR A 88 -4.37 -7.78 3.21
CA TYR A 88 -3.26 -8.74 3.21
C TYR A 88 -3.58 -9.94 4.12
N ARG A 89 -3.31 -11.15 3.62
CA ARG A 89 -3.69 -12.42 4.26
C ARG A 89 -2.50 -13.21 4.72
N ASN A 90 -1.46 -13.29 3.91
CA ASN A 90 -0.22 -13.99 4.21
C ASN A 90 0.99 -13.21 3.69
N PRO A 91 2.14 -13.29 4.38
CA PRO A 91 3.37 -12.67 3.93
C PRO A 91 3.95 -13.38 2.70
N VAL A 92 4.75 -12.64 1.94
CA VAL A 92 5.61 -13.15 0.87
C VAL A 92 7.05 -12.87 1.25
N PHE A 93 7.97 -13.76 0.92
CA PHE A 93 9.40 -13.64 1.21
C PHE A 93 10.22 -13.53 -0.08
N GLU A 94 11.44 -13.01 0.00
CA GLU A 94 12.34 -12.90 -1.15
C GLU A 94 12.50 -14.26 -1.85
N GLY A 95 12.36 -14.27 -3.18
CA GLY A 95 12.46 -15.47 -4.02
C GLY A 95 11.16 -16.26 -4.18
N GLU A 96 10.11 -15.98 -3.40
CA GLU A 96 8.80 -16.60 -3.63
C GLU A 96 8.09 -16.00 -4.83
N GLU A 97 7.32 -16.85 -5.54
CA GLU A 97 6.50 -16.43 -6.66
C GLU A 97 5.04 -16.22 -6.25
N VAL A 98 4.46 -15.14 -6.76
CA VAL A 98 3.04 -14.80 -6.59
C VAL A 98 2.42 -14.44 -7.93
N GLN A 99 1.10 -14.63 -8.03
CA GLN A 99 0.33 -14.39 -9.24
C GLN A 99 -0.87 -13.51 -8.93
N ALA A 100 -1.00 -12.39 -9.64
CA ALA A 100 -2.14 -11.50 -9.54
C ALA A 100 -3.29 -11.97 -10.44
N GLN A 101 -4.52 -11.84 -9.95
CA GLN A 101 -5.75 -12.13 -10.69
C GLN A 101 -6.79 -11.03 -10.44
N ILE A 102 -7.58 -10.73 -11.47
CA ILE A 102 -8.71 -9.79 -11.41
C ILE A 102 -9.91 -10.40 -12.14
N GLU A 103 -11.11 -10.18 -11.62
CA GLU A 103 -12.34 -10.52 -12.32
C GLU A 103 -12.52 -9.66 -13.58
N LYS A 104 -13.03 -10.26 -14.66
CA LYS A 104 -13.45 -9.54 -15.85
C LYS A 104 -14.67 -8.68 -15.50
N PRO A 105 -14.69 -7.38 -15.85
CA PRO A 105 -15.86 -6.55 -15.56
C PRO A 105 -17.04 -7.01 -16.41
N LYS A 106 -18.24 -6.97 -15.82
CA LYS A 106 -19.48 -7.00 -16.58
C LYS A 106 -19.67 -5.66 -17.33
N PRO A 107 -20.51 -5.59 -18.38
CA PRO A 107 -20.79 -4.33 -19.06
C PRO A 107 -21.21 -3.23 -18.08
N GLY A 108 -20.48 -2.11 -18.09
CA GLY A 108 -20.73 -0.95 -17.22
C GLY A 108 -20.14 -1.02 -15.81
N GLN A 109 -19.55 -2.15 -15.40
CA GLN A 109 -18.92 -2.31 -14.08
C GLN A 109 -17.55 -1.62 -14.05
N THR A 110 -17.31 -0.76 -13.05
CA THR A 110 -16.03 -0.05 -12.89
C THR A 110 -15.21 -0.53 -11.69
N ALA A 111 -15.69 -1.55 -10.98
CA ALA A 111 -14.99 -2.20 -9.87
C ALA A 111 -14.97 -3.73 -10.01
N CYS A 112 -13.81 -4.36 -9.89
CA CYS A 112 -13.62 -5.81 -10.00
C CYS A 112 -12.95 -6.37 -8.75
N ALA A 113 -13.30 -7.60 -8.34
CA ALA A 113 -12.57 -8.27 -7.28
C ALA A 113 -11.16 -8.65 -7.76
N ILE A 114 -10.18 -8.54 -6.85
CA ILE A 114 -8.80 -8.95 -7.07
C ILE A 114 -8.38 -10.01 -6.07
N GLY A 115 -7.42 -10.83 -6.48
CA GLY A 115 -6.71 -11.76 -5.61
C GLY A 115 -5.25 -11.86 -5.98
N MET A 116 -4.45 -12.37 -5.04
CA MET A 116 -3.10 -12.80 -5.31
C MET A 116 -2.84 -14.13 -4.60
N ILE A 117 -2.25 -15.06 -5.31
CA ILE A 117 -1.96 -16.40 -4.78
C ILE A 117 -0.51 -16.81 -5.05
N LYS A 118 0.02 -17.70 -4.22
CA LYS A 118 1.22 -18.51 -4.55
C LYS A 118 0.84 -19.70 -5.42
N ARG A 119 1.83 -20.37 -6.00
CA ARG A 119 1.63 -21.58 -6.83
C ARG A 119 0.93 -22.72 -6.08
N ASP A 120 1.09 -22.81 -4.76
CA ASP A 120 0.43 -23.81 -3.91
C ASP A 120 -1.02 -23.45 -3.54
N GLY A 121 -1.54 -22.34 -4.06
CA GLY A 121 -2.90 -21.85 -3.77
C GLY A 121 -3.00 -20.99 -2.51
N THR A 122 -1.89 -20.73 -1.79
CA THR A 122 -1.90 -19.85 -0.62
C THR A 122 -2.30 -18.42 -1.02
N GLU A 123 -3.40 -17.93 -0.44
CA GLU A 123 -3.88 -16.57 -0.66
C GLU A 123 -2.98 -15.55 0.04
N ILE A 124 -2.43 -14.60 -0.74
CA ILE A 124 -1.56 -13.53 -0.26
C ILE A 124 -2.35 -12.27 0.05
N LEU A 125 -3.24 -11.87 -0.84
CA LEU A 125 -4.16 -10.77 -0.61
C LEU A 125 -5.43 -10.96 -1.42
N ARG A 126 -6.48 -10.24 -1.00
CA ARG A 126 -7.75 -10.12 -1.71
C ARG A 126 -8.28 -8.70 -1.59
N GLY A 127 -9.11 -8.26 -2.53
CA GLY A 127 -9.57 -6.89 -2.53
C GLY A 127 -10.43 -6.52 -3.73
N THR A 128 -10.40 -5.24 -4.07
CA THR A 128 -11.01 -4.67 -5.27
C THR A 128 -10.05 -3.75 -6.01
N ALA A 129 -10.10 -3.77 -7.35
CA ALA A 129 -9.56 -2.72 -8.21
C ALA A 129 -10.73 -1.98 -8.86
N SER A 130 -10.61 -0.67 -9.08
CA SER A 130 -11.65 0.13 -9.72
C SER A 130 -11.09 1.37 -10.44
N ILE A 131 -11.89 1.99 -11.29
CA ILE A 131 -11.74 3.39 -11.75
C ILE A 131 -12.95 4.21 -11.27
N ASP A 132 -13.03 5.51 -11.58
CA ASP A 132 -14.18 6.43 -11.33
C ASP A 132 -15.46 5.67 -10.97
N GLY A 133 -15.70 5.58 -9.66
CA GLY A 133 -16.55 4.55 -9.09
C GLY A 133 -17.97 4.63 -9.60
N ASP A 134 -18.52 3.50 -9.99
CA ASP A 134 -19.95 3.30 -10.28
C ASP A 134 -20.83 3.33 -9.01
N GLY A 135 -20.28 3.80 -7.88
CA GLY A 135 -20.88 3.77 -6.56
C GLY A 135 -20.62 2.48 -5.77
N THR A 136 -19.96 1.48 -6.37
CA THR A 136 -19.60 0.24 -5.67
C THR A 136 -18.59 0.51 -4.55
N GLU A 137 -18.87 -0.02 -3.36
CA GLU A 137 -17.95 0.05 -2.23
C GLU A 137 -16.67 -0.76 -2.50
N THR A 138 -15.53 -0.22 -2.11
CA THR A 138 -14.27 -0.96 -2.15
C THR A 138 -14.21 -2.01 -1.05
N ALA A 139 -13.34 -3.01 -1.21
CA ALA A 139 -13.12 -4.03 -0.19
C ALA A 139 -12.80 -3.43 1.20
N LEU A 140 -12.03 -2.34 1.25
CA LEU A 140 -11.70 -1.71 2.52
C LEU A 140 -12.78 -0.78 3.03
N SER A 141 -13.59 -0.15 2.17
CA SER A 141 -14.79 0.58 2.60
C SER A 141 -15.75 -0.35 3.34
N HIS A 142 -16.06 -1.51 2.73
CA HIS A 142 -16.88 -2.54 3.37
C HIS A 142 -16.27 -3.01 4.70
N ARG A 143 -14.98 -3.34 4.69
CA ARG A 143 -14.27 -3.81 5.89
C ARG A 143 -14.27 -2.78 7.02
N LEU A 144 -14.08 -1.49 6.70
CA LEU A 144 -14.10 -0.40 7.69
C LEU A 144 -15.46 -0.33 8.39
N GLY A 145 -16.56 -0.56 7.66
CA GLY A 145 -17.93 -0.62 8.19
C GLY A 145 -18.19 -1.81 9.13
N GLU A 146 -17.40 -2.89 9.03
CA GLU A 146 -17.54 -4.10 9.84
C GLU A 146 -16.58 -4.17 11.03
N LEU A 147 -15.71 -3.17 11.20
CA LEU A 147 -14.71 -3.20 12.28
C LEU A 147 -15.36 -3.18 13.66
N LYS A 148 -14.88 -4.08 14.51
CA LYS A 148 -15.14 -3.99 15.95
C LYS A 148 -14.20 -2.93 16.56
N PRO A 149 -14.73 -2.04 17.43
CA PRO A 149 -13.90 -1.09 18.16
C PRO A 149 -12.77 -1.79 18.92
N LEU A 150 -11.59 -1.18 18.93
CA LEU A 150 -10.47 -1.65 19.75
C LEU A 150 -10.84 -1.56 21.23
N THR A 151 -10.81 -2.69 21.92
CA THR A 151 -11.02 -2.79 23.37
C THR A 151 -9.67 -2.77 24.07
N ASP A 152 -9.58 -2.04 25.18
CA ASP A 152 -8.42 -1.97 26.08
C ASP A 152 -7.07 -1.72 25.37
N PRO A 153 -6.95 -0.62 24.58
CA PRO A 153 -5.70 -0.30 23.89
C PRO A 153 -4.56 -0.01 24.86
N VAL A 154 -3.37 -0.55 24.58
CA VAL A 154 -2.13 -0.24 25.29
C VAL A 154 -1.20 0.55 24.38
N ILE A 155 -0.87 0.01 23.21
CA ILE A 155 0.01 0.66 22.23
C ILE A 155 -0.62 1.95 21.69
N LEU A 156 -1.94 1.90 21.47
CA LEU A 156 -2.76 2.99 20.94
C LEU A 156 -3.57 3.70 22.04
N ALA A 157 -3.21 3.54 23.32
CA ALA A 157 -3.96 4.09 24.46
C ALA A 157 -4.19 5.61 24.36
N ASP A 158 -3.22 6.33 23.80
CA ASP A 158 -3.24 7.79 23.68
C ASP A 158 -3.76 8.28 22.30
N ILE A 159 -4.14 7.34 21.42
CA ILE A 159 -4.69 7.65 20.09
C ILE A 159 -6.21 7.74 20.15
N LYS A 160 -6.78 8.71 19.42
CA LYS A 160 -8.22 8.90 19.29
C LYS A 160 -8.61 8.97 17.82
N VAL A 161 -9.75 8.38 17.48
CA VAL A 161 -10.40 8.61 16.17
C VAL A 161 -10.68 10.11 16.01
N GLY A 162 -10.39 10.63 14.83
CA GLY A 162 -10.44 12.07 14.50
C GLY A 162 -9.14 12.82 14.78
N MET A 163 -8.11 12.19 15.36
CA MET A 163 -6.78 12.83 15.49
C MET A 163 -6.22 13.14 14.09
N LYS A 164 -5.80 14.39 13.90
CA LYS A 164 -5.20 14.89 12.67
C LYS A 164 -3.75 15.26 12.88
N THR A 165 -2.94 15.08 11.84
CA THR A 165 -1.53 15.49 11.84
C THR A 165 -1.36 16.81 11.09
N PRO A 166 -0.30 17.59 11.36
CA PRO A 166 0.00 18.78 10.57
C PRO A 166 0.18 18.42 9.10
N ARG A 167 -0.27 19.31 8.21
CA ARG A 167 -0.03 19.15 6.77
C ARG A 167 1.47 19.07 6.47
N GLN A 168 1.87 18.09 5.66
CA GLN A 168 3.26 17.86 5.29
C GLN A 168 3.45 18.03 3.78
N ALA A 169 4.45 18.80 3.37
CA ALA A 169 4.92 18.78 1.99
C ALA A 169 5.62 17.43 1.70
N ILE A 170 5.26 16.79 0.60
CA ILE A 170 5.80 15.50 0.18
C ILE A 170 6.25 15.61 -1.28
N LYS A 171 7.38 14.97 -1.59
CA LYS A 171 7.98 15.00 -2.92
C LYS A 171 8.75 13.70 -3.17
N MET A 172 8.77 13.26 -4.41
CA MET A 172 9.58 12.15 -4.89
C MET A 172 10.28 12.57 -6.17
N ASP A 173 11.57 12.86 -6.10
CA ASP A 173 12.44 12.91 -7.28
C ASP A 173 12.96 11.51 -7.63
N PHE A 174 13.49 11.32 -8.85
CA PHE A 174 14.03 10.03 -9.29
C PHE A 174 15.14 9.51 -8.37
N ASP A 175 16.11 10.36 -8.04
CA ASP A 175 17.31 9.99 -7.27
C ASP A 175 17.19 10.34 -5.77
N GLN A 176 16.03 10.82 -5.32
CA GLN A 176 15.79 11.13 -3.91
C GLN A 176 15.68 9.83 -3.11
N ASN A 177 16.54 9.66 -2.11
CA ASN A 177 16.35 8.62 -1.11
C ASN A 177 15.13 8.96 -0.24
N MET A 178 14.20 8.01 -0.08
CA MET A 178 12.94 8.22 0.63
C MET A 178 13.07 8.04 2.16
N GLY A 179 14.29 8.10 2.70
CA GLY A 179 14.58 8.14 4.14
C GLY A 179 14.55 6.77 4.82
N ASP A 180 14.69 6.75 6.15
CA ASP A 180 14.84 5.50 6.91
C ASP A 180 13.66 4.52 6.79
N LEU A 181 12.45 5.04 6.52
CA LEU A 181 11.27 4.23 6.25
C LEU A 181 11.34 3.55 4.87
N TYR A 182 12.04 4.14 3.91
CA TYR A 182 12.12 3.65 2.54
C TYR A 182 13.53 3.97 2.00
N PRO A 183 14.54 3.17 2.38
CA PRO A 183 15.95 3.50 2.15
C PRO A 183 16.40 3.24 0.70
N PHE A 184 15.58 3.65 -0.27
CA PHE A 184 15.81 3.57 -1.70
C PHE A 184 15.19 4.77 -2.42
N SER A 185 15.60 5.01 -3.66
CA SER A 185 15.02 6.04 -4.53
C SER A 185 14.00 5.44 -5.50
N LEU A 186 13.23 6.29 -6.19
CA LEU A 186 12.36 5.83 -7.28
C LEU A 186 13.19 5.17 -8.39
N ALA A 187 14.35 5.75 -8.75
CA ALA A 187 15.25 5.17 -9.73
C ALA A 187 15.76 3.78 -9.32
N ASP A 188 16.06 3.56 -8.04
CA ASP A 188 16.43 2.24 -7.54
C ASP A 188 15.27 1.25 -7.61
N LYS A 189 14.06 1.69 -7.25
CA LYS A 189 12.86 0.85 -7.36
C LYS A 189 12.61 0.42 -8.80
N LEU A 190 12.71 1.34 -9.76
CA LEU A 190 12.44 1.05 -11.18
C LEU A 190 13.42 0.05 -11.79
N LYS A 191 14.62 -0.13 -11.24
CA LYS A 191 15.56 -1.19 -11.66
C LYS A 191 15.04 -2.60 -11.35
N VAL A 192 14.14 -2.73 -10.39
CA VAL A 192 13.66 -4.03 -9.86
C VAL A 192 12.13 -4.09 -9.73
N ILE A 193 11.39 -3.14 -10.30
CA ILE A 193 9.93 -3.10 -10.28
C ILE A 193 9.38 -4.36 -10.93
N THR A 194 8.32 -4.92 -10.35
CA THR A 194 7.80 -6.23 -10.76
C THR A 194 7.16 -6.21 -12.14
N GLU A 195 6.48 -5.12 -12.48
CA GLU A 195 5.92 -4.87 -13.83
C GLU A 195 6.46 -3.53 -14.36
N PRO A 196 7.54 -3.55 -15.15
CA PRO A 196 8.10 -2.34 -15.74
C PRO A 196 7.26 -1.83 -16.91
N THR A 197 7.31 -0.52 -17.15
CA THR A 197 6.71 0.16 -18.31
C THR A 197 7.45 1.46 -18.61
N ASN A 198 7.45 1.85 -19.89
CA ASN A 198 7.96 3.16 -20.34
C ASN A 198 7.16 4.34 -19.76
N TYR A 199 5.95 4.11 -19.24
CA TYR A 199 5.19 5.18 -18.57
C TYR A 199 5.88 5.65 -17.29
N TYR A 200 6.72 4.81 -16.66
CA TYR A 200 7.49 5.16 -15.46
C TYR A 200 8.84 5.81 -15.77
N SER A 201 9.25 5.84 -17.04
CA SER A 201 10.46 6.53 -17.49
C SER A 201 10.12 7.85 -18.19
N GLN A 202 11.11 8.71 -18.38
CA GLN A 202 10.93 10.03 -19.00
C GLN A 202 10.69 9.96 -20.53
N GLU A 203 10.46 8.76 -21.06
CA GLU A 203 10.30 8.52 -22.49
C GLU A 203 8.82 8.61 -22.92
N TYR A 204 8.61 8.51 -24.24
CA TYR A 204 7.31 8.59 -24.94
C TYR A 204 6.16 7.93 -24.17
N ASN A 205 5.31 8.76 -23.57
CA ASN A 205 4.10 8.32 -22.88
C ASN A 205 2.97 9.36 -23.02
N PRO A 206 1.71 9.00 -22.69
CA PRO A 206 0.54 9.87 -22.89
C PRO A 206 0.57 11.22 -22.17
N TRP A 207 1.44 11.38 -21.16
CA TRP A 207 1.54 12.60 -20.35
C TRP A 207 2.80 13.41 -20.67
N GLY A 208 3.64 12.95 -21.59
CA GLY A 208 4.88 13.63 -21.99
C GLY A 208 5.95 13.68 -20.90
N ARG A 209 5.78 12.93 -19.81
CA ARG A 209 6.72 12.81 -18.68
C ARG A 209 6.38 11.58 -17.84
N ALA A 210 7.35 11.08 -17.09
CA ALA A 210 7.18 9.89 -16.24
C ALA A 210 6.06 10.05 -15.21
N ILE A 211 5.35 8.97 -14.90
CA ILE A 211 4.35 8.90 -13.84
C ILE A 211 4.84 8.03 -12.68
N ILE A 212 4.36 8.28 -11.46
CA ILE A 212 4.71 7.49 -10.28
C ILE A 212 3.94 6.15 -10.30
N PRO A 213 4.61 4.99 -10.19
CA PRO A 213 3.94 3.69 -10.06
C PRO A 213 2.99 3.63 -8.86
N MET A 214 1.89 2.88 -8.96
CA MET A 214 0.90 2.72 -7.87
C MET A 214 1.55 2.26 -6.55
N GLU A 215 2.51 1.33 -6.59
CA GLU A 215 3.25 0.89 -5.40
C GLU A 215 4.08 2.02 -4.76
N MET A 216 4.60 2.95 -5.57
CA MET A 216 5.41 4.08 -5.10
C MET A 216 4.55 5.24 -4.58
N LEU A 217 3.26 5.28 -4.89
CA LEU A 217 2.33 6.20 -4.23
C LEU A 217 2.23 5.92 -2.73
N SER A 218 2.25 4.64 -2.32
CA SER A 218 2.34 4.27 -0.90
C SER A 218 3.56 4.92 -0.23
N VAL A 219 4.73 4.78 -0.87
CA VAL A 219 6.00 5.34 -0.39
C VAL A 219 5.92 6.86 -0.30
N LEU A 220 5.49 7.53 -1.38
CA LEU A 220 5.32 8.99 -1.42
C LEU A 220 4.42 9.49 -0.28
N PHE A 221 3.33 8.77 0.02
CA PHE A 221 2.38 9.16 1.04
C PHE A 221 2.81 8.81 2.46
N GLN A 222 3.83 7.97 2.65
CA GLN A 222 4.23 7.46 3.97
C GLN A 222 5.64 7.83 4.42
N TYR A 223 6.55 8.21 3.53
CA TYR A 223 7.97 8.35 3.87
C TYR A 223 8.28 9.38 4.97
N ARG A 224 7.40 10.37 5.17
CA ARG A 224 7.48 11.38 6.25
C ARG A 224 6.51 11.13 7.42
N ALA A 225 5.80 10.01 7.44
CA ALA A 225 4.76 9.74 8.45
C ALA A 225 5.30 9.71 9.90
N ARG A 226 6.61 9.54 10.11
CA ARG A 226 7.20 9.67 11.46
C ARG A 226 7.17 11.08 12.01
N GLU A 227 7.25 12.07 11.12
CA GLU A 227 7.28 13.47 11.51
C GLU A 227 5.90 13.96 12.00
N ASP A 228 4.84 13.16 11.79
CA ASP A 228 3.49 13.41 12.31
C ASP A 228 3.42 13.34 13.84
N ARG A 229 4.34 12.60 14.49
CA ARG A 229 4.45 12.46 15.96
C ARG A 229 3.13 12.12 16.67
N LEU A 230 2.29 11.28 16.05
CA LEU A 230 1.14 10.69 16.73
C LEU A 230 1.64 9.94 18.00
N PRO A 231 0.93 10.04 19.13
CA PRO A 231 1.37 9.49 20.42
C PRO A 231 1.17 7.96 20.50
N VAL A 232 1.72 7.22 19.55
CA VAL A 232 1.75 5.75 19.57
C VAL A 232 2.85 5.31 20.53
N ARG A 233 2.54 4.41 21.47
CA ARG A 233 3.54 3.85 22.39
C ARG A 233 4.41 2.83 21.67
N GLY A 234 5.69 2.78 22.01
CA GLY A 234 6.63 1.91 21.34
C GLY A 234 7.99 1.85 22.06
N PRO A 235 8.99 1.18 21.46
CA PRO A 235 8.96 0.60 20.12
C PRO A 235 8.05 -0.64 20.01
N ALA A 236 7.41 -0.82 18.86
CA ALA A 236 6.64 -2.01 18.52
C ALA A 236 6.76 -2.29 17.01
N VAL A 237 6.90 -3.57 16.65
CA VAL A 237 6.93 -4.00 15.26
C VAL A 237 5.56 -3.81 14.64
N ARG A 238 5.53 -3.11 13.50
CA ARG A 238 4.34 -2.79 12.72
C ARG A 238 4.33 -3.51 11.38
N LEU A 239 3.13 -3.78 10.88
CA LEU A 239 2.87 -4.34 9.55
C LEU A 239 1.65 -3.67 8.93
N PHE A 240 1.60 -3.64 7.59
CA PHE A 240 0.39 -3.23 6.87
C PHE A 240 -0.56 -4.43 6.80
N ALA A 241 -1.75 -4.28 7.37
CA ALA A 241 -2.79 -5.31 7.32
C ALA A 241 -3.78 -5.05 6.18
N ASP A 242 -3.96 -3.79 5.82
CA ASP A 242 -4.87 -3.34 4.76
C ASP A 242 -4.34 -2.04 4.16
N GLN A 243 -4.46 -1.89 2.84
CA GLN A 243 -4.15 -0.64 2.15
C GLN A 243 -5.08 -0.39 0.97
N GLU A 244 -5.61 0.82 0.88
CA GLU A 244 -6.27 1.35 -0.31
C GLU A 244 -5.55 2.60 -0.78
N ILE A 245 -5.27 2.68 -2.08
CA ILE A 245 -4.78 3.89 -2.76
C ILE A 245 -5.77 4.20 -3.88
N ARG A 246 -6.25 5.44 -3.89
CA ARG A 246 -7.19 5.96 -4.90
C ARG A 246 -6.65 7.24 -5.51
N LEU A 247 -6.54 7.23 -6.83
CA LEU A 247 -6.33 8.44 -7.62
C LEU A 247 -7.67 9.11 -7.89
N LEU A 248 -7.71 10.43 -7.78
CA LEU A 248 -8.88 11.26 -8.11
C LEU A 248 -8.58 12.16 -9.30
N ARG A 249 -7.33 12.63 -9.41
CA ARG A 249 -6.84 13.48 -10.50
C ARG A 249 -5.39 13.09 -10.85
N GLY A 250 -5.20 11.80 -11.11
CA GLY A 250 -3.92 11.24 -11.50
C GLY A 250 -3.57 11.48 -12.97
N PRO A 251 -2.37 11.02 -13.37
CA PRO A 251 -1.34 10.42 -12.52
C PRO A 251 -0.62 11.48 -11.66
N LEU A 252 0.13 11.02 -10.65
CA LEU A 252 1.08 11.88 -9.93
C LEU A 252 2.46 11.74 -10.58
N PHE A 253 3.28 12.79 -10.47
CA PHE A 253 4.51 12.93 -11.24
C PHE A 253 5.75 13.04 -10.34
N PRO A 254 6.87 12.37 -10.70
CA PRO A 254 8.15 12.63 -10.07
C PRO A 254 8.54 14.11 -10.22
N GLY A 255 9.13 14.67 -9.17
CA GLY A 255 9.56 16.06 -9.12
C GLY A 255 8.49 17.08 -8.75
N GLU A 256 7.21 16.68 -8.68
CA GLU A 256 6.15 17.55 -8.18
C GLU A 256 6.03 17.48 -6.65
N THR A 257 5.72 18.64 -6.06
CA THR A 257 5.42 18.72 -4.62
C THR A 257 3.92 18.59 -4.42
N TYR A 258 3.54 17.70 -3.51
CA TYR A 258 2.18 17.53 -3.03
C TYR A 258 2.12 17.80 -1.53
N TRP A 259 0.91 17.83 -0.96
CA TRP A 259 0.69 17.99 0.47
C TRP A 259 -0.13 16.83 1.00
N ALA A 260 0.36 16.18 2.06
CA ALA A 260 -0.34 15.12 2.75
C ALA A 260 -0.97 15.66 4.04
N GLU A 261 -2.24 15.32 4.26
CA GLU A 261 -2.96 15.49 5.52
C GLU A 261 -3.44 14.13 6.00
N ARG A 262 -3.24 13.82 7.28
CA ARG A 262 -3.59 12.51 7.83
C ARG A 262 -4.59 12.63 8.95
N GLU A 263 -5.52 11.69 8.99
CA GLU A 263 -6.54 11.56 10.01
C GLU A 263 -6.66 10.10 10.45
N VAL A 264 -6.69 9.86 11.76
CA VAL A 264 -7.04 8.56 12.33
C VAL A 264 -8.54 8.34 12.20
N VAL A 265 -8.97 7.39 11.37
CA VAL A 265 -10.39 7.19 11.04
C VAL A 265 -11.02 6.00 11.75
N ALA A 266 -10.22 5.05 12.23
CA ALA A 266 -10.69 3.93 13.05
C ALA A 266 -9.56 3.35 13.90
N LEU A 267 -9.95 2.75 15.02
CA LEU A 267 -9.09 1.89 15.84
C LEU A 267 -9.75 0.52 15.93
N SER A 268 -8.99 -0.52 15.59
CA SER A 268 -9.43 -1.90 15.66
C SER A 268 -8.31 -2.77 16.21
N GLY A 269 -8.51 -4.08 16.29
CA GLY A 269 -7.43 -4.96 16.66
C GLY A 269 -7.83 -6.42 16.65
N SER A 270 -6.85 -7.26 16.96
CA SER A 270 -7.02 -8.68 17.15
C SER A 270 -6.47 -9.10 18.52
N LYS A 271 -6.48 -10.40 18.79
CA LYS A 271 -5.74 -10.95 19.94
C LYS A 271 -4.25 -10.64 19.89
N ARG A 272 -3.67 -10.48 18.69
CA ARG A 272 -2.23 -10.29 18.49
C ARG A 272 -1.82 -8.85 18.19
N THR A 273 -2.76 -8.01 17.76
CA THR A 273 -2.45 -6.67 17.22
C THR A 273 -3.38 -5.59 17.72
N GLU A 274 -2.85 -4.37 17.80
CA GLU A 274 -3.64 -3.13 17.82
C GLU A 274 -3.47 -2.45 16.46
N SER A 275 -4.57 -2.02 15.86
CA SER A 275 -4.62 -1.51 14.49
C SER A 275 -5.11 -0.06 14.47
N MET A 276 -4.31 0.80 13.85
CA MET A 276 -4.65 2.20 13.58
C MET A 276 -4.92 2.37 12.09
N TRP A 277 -6.13 2.83 11.77
CA TRP A 277 -6.53 3.16 10.40
C TRP A 277 -6.32 4.64 10.18
N VAL A 278 -5.45 4.97 9.24
CA VAL A 278 -5.13 6.36 8.88
C VAL A 278 -5.58 6.62 7.46
N ARG A 279 -6.38 7.66 7.27
CA ARG A 279 -6.68 8.22 5.96
C ARG A 279 -5.70 9.35 5.68
N THR A 280 -4.97 9.23 4.58
CA THR A 280 -4.13 10.28 4.01
C THR A 280 -4.88 10.92 2.84
N THR A 281 -5.04 12.24 2.88
CA THR A 281 -5.55 13.07 1.77
C THR A 281 -4.39 13.78 1.13
N VAL A 282 -4.27 13.70 -0.19
CA VAL A 282 -3.13 14.26 -0.95
C VAL A 282 -3.64 15.39 -1.83
N LEU A 283 -3.03 16.57 -1.68
CA LEU A 283 -3.40 17.78 -2.38
C LEU A 283 -2.28 18.25 -3.32
N ASP A 284 -2.65 18.85 -4.46
CA ASP A 284 -1.73 19.57 -5.35
C ASP A 284 -1.46 21.01 -4.87
N ALA A 285 -0.69 21.77 -5.68
CA ALA A 285 -0.33 23.16 -5.38
C ALA A 285 -1.54 24.11 -5.30
N ASP A 286 -2.65 23.76 -5.95
CA ASP A 286 -3.89 24.52 -5.94
C ASP A 286 -4.83 24.10 -4.79
N ASN A 287 -4.36 23.23 -3.88
CA ASN A 287 -5.15 22.60 -2.83
C ASN A 287 -6.30 21.72 -3.34
N THR A 288 -6.19 21.19 -4.55
CA THR A 288 -7.15 20.21 -5.06
C THR A 288 -6.75 18.83 -4.59
N VAL A 289 -7.72 18.03 -4.11
CA VAL A 289 -7.45 16.63 -3.75
C VAL A 289 -7.18 15.83 -5.02
N VAL A 290 -5.99 15.24 -5.11
CA VAL A 290 -5.55 14.45 -6.26
C VAL A 290 -5.51 12.95 -5.99
N ALA A 291 -5.37 12.56 -4.73
CA ALA A 291 -5.38 11.16 -4.31
C ALA A 291 -5.77 11.02 -2.83
N THR A 292 -6.18 9.80 -2.45
CA THR A 292 -6.36 9.40 -1.06
C THR A 292 -5.72 8.04 -0.83
N MET A 293 -5.30 7.79 0.41
CA MET A 293 -4.87 6.47 0.85
C MET A 293 -5.51 6.15 2.19
N LEU A 294 -6.04 4.93 2.35
CA LEU A 294 -6.43 4.37 3.63
C LEU A 294 -5.43 3.27 3.99
N LEU A 295 -4.81 3.38 5.16
CA LEU A 295 -3.81 2.42 5.62
C LEU A 295 -4.16 1.90 7.01
N ASN A 296 -4.24 0.57 7.15
CA ASN A 296 -4.29 -0.10 8.44
C ASN A 296 -2.88 -0.53 8.87
N GLY A 297 -2.29 0.25 9.78
CA GLY A 297 -1.05 -0.13 10.46
C GLY A 297 -1.35 -0.97 11.71
N ALA A 298 -0.96 -2.24 11.69
CA ALA A 298 -1.12 -3.15 12.82
C ALA A 298 0.18 -3.26 13.62
N SER A 299 0.13 -2.94 14.91
CA SER A 299 1.24 -3.09 15.86
C SER A 299 1.13 -4.43 16.59
N MET A 300 2.21 -5.21 16.61
CA MET A 300 2.25 -6.52 17.24
C MET A 300 2.39 -6.37 18.76
N LYS A 301 1.38 -6.80 19.53
CA LYS A 301 1.34 -6.66 20.99
C LYS A 301 2.57 -7.27 21.68
N GLN A 302 2.94 -8.48 21.26
CA GLN A 302 4.11 -9.21 21.79
C GLN A 302 5.45 -8.51 21.53
N SER A 303 5.52 -7.62 20.54
CA SER A 303 6.77 -6.90 20.24
C SER A 303 6.97 -5.65 21.11
N TYR A 304 5.95 -5.22 21.86
CA TYR A 304 6.03 -4.11 22.77
C TYR A 304 6.42 -4.61 24.17
N ALA A 305 7.65 -4.29 24.61
CA ALA A 305 8.23 -4.85 25.82
C ALA A 305 7.40 -4.60 27.10
N ASN A 306 6.70 -3.47 27.18
CA ASN A 306 5.92 -3.07 28.35
C ASN A 306 4.44 -3.44 28.23
N TYR A 307 4.03 -4.23 27.24
CA TYR A 307 2.61 -4.47 26.95
C TYR A 307 1.85 -5.00 28.17
N ASP A 308 2.33 -6.10 28.78
CA ASP A 308 1.61 -6.76 29.88
C ASP A 308 1.58 -5.92 31.17
N SER A 309 2.67 -5.21 31.47
CA SER A 309 2.75 -4.34 32.65
C SER A 309 1.83 -3.12 32.50
N GLU A 310 1.81 -2.49 31.33
CA GLU A 310 0.92 -1.36 31.06
C GLU A 310 -0.53 -1.78 30.93
N TYR A 311 -0.82 -2.94 30.32
CA TYR A 311 -2.17 -3.49 30.29
C TYR A 311 -2.73 -3.65 31.71
N LYS A 312 -1.94 -4.25 32.61
CA LYS A 312 -2.33 -4.41 34.01
C LYS A 312 -2.51 -3.06 34.73
N ALA A 313 -1.67 -2.06 34.43
CA ALA A 313 -1.79 -0.75 35.05
C ALA A 313 -3.02 0.04 34.55
N LEU A 314 -3.42 -0.15 33.29
CA LEU A 314 -4.56 0.52 32.68
C LEU A 314 -5.91 -0.16 33.00
N TYR A 315 -5.93 -1.49 33.09
CA TYR A 315 -7.16 -2.29 33.06
C TYR A 315 -7.25 -3.40 34.13
N GLY A 316 -6.22 -3.57 34.97
CA GLY A 316 -6.12 -4.65 35.96
C GLY A 316 -6.41 -4.26 37.40
#